data_AF-A0A7X2MKX1-F1
#
_entry.id   AF-A0A7X2MKX1-F1
#
_cell.length_a   1.000
_cell.length_b   1.000
_cell.length_c   1.000
_cell.angle_alpha   90.00
_cell.angle_beta   90.00
_cell.angle_gamma   90.00
#
_symmetry.space_group_name_H-M   'P 1'
#
loop_
_entity.id
_entity.type
_entity.pdbx_description
1 polymer ?
#
loop_
_entity_poly.entity_id
_entity_poly.type
_entity_poly.pdbx_seq_one_letter_code
_entity_poly.pdbx_strand_id
1 'polypeptide(L)'
;MLMLFATVALVHLVALMSPGPDFFFVSQTAASRSRKEAMMGVLGITLGIVVWAGVALMGLHLILEKMAWLHQIIMVGGGLYLLWMGWQLMCSARQRHK
;
A
#
# COMPACT_ATOMS: atom_id res chain seq x y z
N MET A 1 18.81 17.97 -11.48
CA MET A 1 17.38 17.85 -11.90
C MET A 1 17.11 16.53 -12.61
N LEU A 2 17.80 16.21 -13.71
CA LEU A 2 17.62 14.94 -14.46
C LEU A 2 17.82 13.68 -13.60
N MET A 3 18.86 13.65 -12.75
CA MET A 3 19.10 12.51 -11.85
C MET A 3 17.97 12.31 -10.82
N LEU A 4 17.39 13.40 -10.30
CA LEU A 4 16.29 13.37 -9.32
C LEU A 4 15.00 12.82 -9.95
N PHE A 5 14.72 13.24 -11.19
CA PHE A 5 13.62 12.69 -11.95
C PHE A 5 13.82 11.20 -12.24
N ALA A 6 15.02 10.80 -12.66
CA ALA A 6 15.34 9.41 -12.96
C ALA A 6 15.22 8.50 -11.74
N THR A 7 15.69 8.92 -10.56
CA THR A 7 15.55 8.13 -9.32
C THR A 7 14.10 8.01 -8.87
N VAL A 8 13.33 9.11 -8.88
CA VAL A 8 11.90 9.06 -8.51
C VAL A 8 11.12 8.16 -9.48
N ALA A 9 11.38 8.26 -10.79
CA ALA A 9 10.76 7.42 -11.79
C ALA A 9 11.11 5.93 -11.59
N LEU A 10 12.38 5.61 -11.33
CA LEU A 10 12.82 4.25 -11.05
C LEU A 10 12.12 3.66 -9.81
N VAL A 11 12.08 4.42 -8.71
CA VAL A 11 11.43 3.99 -7.46
C VAL A 11 9.94 3.75 -7.69
N HIS A 12 9.25 4.62 -8.44
CA HIS A 12 7.85 4.42 -8.77
C HIS A 12 7.62 3.21 -9.67
N LEU A 13 8.49 2.97 -10.65
CA LEU A 13 8.39 1.77 -11.49
C LEU A 13 8.50 0.50 -10.64
N VAL A 14 9.49 0.41 -9.75
CA VAL A 14 9.64 -0.74 -8.85
C VAL A 14 8.43 -0.87 -7.91
N ALA A 15 7.92 0.23 -7.38
CA ALA A 15 6.75 0.23 -6.50
C ALA A 15 5.47 -0.23 -7.23
N LEU A 16 5.26 0.21 -8.48
CA LEU A 16 4.12 -0.18 -9.30
C LEU A 16 4.20 -1.63 -9.78
N MET A 17 5.41 -2.15 -9.99
CA MET A 17 5.63 -3.55 -10.37
C MET A 17 5.46 -4.51 -9.18
N SER A 18 5.62 -4.06 -7.94
CA SER A 18 5.44 -4.87 -6.75
C SER A 18 3.94 -5.11 -6.49
N PRO A 19 3.40 -6.32 -6.70
CA PRO A 19 2.00 -6.60 -6.39
C PRO A 19 1.79 -6.41 -4.89
N GLY A 20 0.99 -5.40 -4.53
CA GLY A 20 0.66 -5.09 -3.14
C GLY A 20 -0.36 -6.07 -2.54
N PRO A 21 -0.63 -5.95 -1.23
CA PRO A 21 -1.66 -6.75 -0.55
C PRO A 21 -3.04 -6.63 -1.20
N ASP A 22 -3.37 -5.47 -1.77
CA ASP A 22 -4.64 -5.24 -2.48
C ASP A 22 -4.78 -6.15 -3.71
N PHE A 23 -3.70 -6.36 -4.46
CA PHE A 23 -3.70 -7.26 -5.61
C PHE A 23 -3.94 -8.71 -5.18
N PHE A 24 -3.28 -9.16 -4.10
CA PHE A 24 -3.49 -10.49 -3.54
C PHE A 24 -4.91 -10.66 -3.00
N PHE A 25 -5.44 -9.66 -2.29
CA PHE A 25 -6.81 -9.68 -1.78
C PHE A 25 -7.83 -9.80 -2.91
N VAL A 26 -7.72 -8.95 -3.94
CA VAL A 26 -8.66 -8.94 -5.07
C VAL A 26 -8.55 -10.21 -5.89
N SER A 27 -7.34 -10.66 -6.22
CA SER A 27 -7.11 -11.90 -6.98
C SER A 27 -7.59 -13.14 -6.23
N GLN A 28 -7.29 -13.25 -4.93
CA GLN A 28 -7.77 -14.34 -4.09
C GLN A 28 -9.30 -14.32 -3.97
N THR A 29 -9.91 -13.15 -3.75
CA THR A 29 -11.37 -13.03 -3.63
C THR A 29 -12.08 -13.36 -4.95
N ALA A 30 -11.51 -12.92 -6.08
CA ALA A 30 -12.02 -13.25 -7.40
C ALA A 30 -11.89 -14.76 -7.72
N ALA A 31 -10.81 -15.41 -7.29
CA ALA A 31 -10.56 -16.83 -7.53
C ALA A 31 -11.31 -17.78 -6.57
N SER A 32 -11.49 -17.39 -5.31
CA SER A 32 -12.06 -18.25 -4.25
C SER A 32 -13.55 -18.01 -3.96
N ARG A 33 -14.09 -16.86 -4.36
CA ARG A 33 -15.50 -16.51 -4.14
C ARG A 33 -16.19 -16.16 -5.45
N SER A 34 -16.50 -14.89 -5.67
CA SER A 34 -17.27 -14.41 -6.82
C SER A 34 -16.75 -13.07 -7.30
N ARG A 35 -16.87 -12.83 -8.61
CA ARG A 35 -16.51 -11.55 -9.25
C ARG A 35 -17.25 -10.36 -8.63
N LYS A 36 -18.49 -10.56 -8.17
CA LYS A 36 -19.27 -9.51 -7.50
C LYS A 36 -18.66 -9.11 -6.16
N GLU A 37 -18.23 -10.07 -5.35
CA GLU A 37 -17.58 -9.81 -4.06
C GLU A 37 -16.22 -9.11 -4.25
N ALA A 38 -15.44 -9.56 -5.24
CA ALA A 38 -14.20 -8.90 -5.61
C ALA A 38 -14.43 -7.44 -6.04
N MET A 39 -15.49 -7.16 -6.83
CA MET A 39 -15.83 -5.81 -7.26
C MET A 39 -16.22 -4.89 -6.09
N MET A 40 -16.98 -5.40 -5.12
CA MET A 40 -17.30 -4.64 -3.90
C MET A 40 -16.04 -4.34 -3.08
N GLY A 41 -15.12 -5.30 -2.98
CA GLY A 41 -13.81 -5.09 -2.37
C GLY A 41 -13.01 -3.98 -3.05
N VAL A 42 -12.91 -4.01 -4.38
CA VAL A 42 -12.24 -2.98 -5.18
C VAL A 42 -12.88 -1.60 -4.99
N LEU A 43 -14.21 -1.51 -4.93
CA LEU A 43 -14.91 -0.25 -4.66
C LEU A 43 -14.55 0.31 -3.29
N GLY A 44 -14.51 -0.54 -2.25
CA GLY A 44 -14.09 -0.14 -0.91
C GLY A 44 -12.66 0.39 -0.87
N ILE A 45 -11.73 -0.34 -1.50
CA ILE A 45 -10.32 0.07 -1.61
C ILE A 45 -10.21 1.42 -2.32
N THR A 46 -10.86 1.57 -3.47
CA THR A 46 -10.84 2.82 -4.26
C THR A 46 -11.40 3.99 -3.46
N LEU A 47 -12.52 3.81 -2.76
CA LEU A 47 -13.12 4.86 -1.93
C LEU A 47 -12.17 5.30 -0.82
N GLY A 48 -11.52 4.34 -0.14
CA GLY A 48 -10.52 4.62 0.89
C GLY A 48 -9.34 5.43 0.33
N ILE A 49 -8.83 5.06 -0.85
CA ILE A 49 -7.75 5.79 -1.53
C ILE A 49 -8.18 7.21 -1.89
N VAL A 50 -9.40 7.40 -2.41
CA VAL A 50 -9.92 8.74 -2.75
C VAL A 50 -10.04 9.62 -1.51
N VAL A 51 -10.57 9.09 -0.41
CA VAL A 51 -10.67 9.82 0.87
C VAL A 51 -9.27 10.20 1.36
N TRP A 52 -8.33 9.25 1.36
CA TRP A 52 -6.94 9.50 1.76
C TRP A 52 -6.27 10.56 0.89
N ALA A 53 -6.39 10.46 -0.43
CA ALA A 53 -5.85 11.43 -1.38
C ALA A 53 -6.46 12.83 -1.16
N GLY A 54 -7.77 12.91 -0.92
CA GLY A 54 -8.45 14.14 -0.57
C GLY A 54 -7.88 14.78 0.69
N VAL A 55 -7.71 14.00 1.77
CA VAL A 55 -7.08 14.47 3.02
C VAL A 55 -5.65 14.94 2.78
N ALA A 56 -4.86 14.22 1.99
CA ALA A 56 -3.50 14.60 1.65
C ALA A 56 -3.45 15.96 0.90
N LEU A 57 -4.34 16.17 -0.07
CA LEU A 57 -4.45 17.40 -0.84
C LEU A 57 -4.95 18.59 -0.02
N MET A 58 -5.77 18.37 1.01
CA MET A 58 -6.26 19.41 1.93
C MET A 58 -5.18 19.96 2.88
N GLY A 59 -3.91 19.53 2.72
CA GLY A 59 -2.80 20.09 3.48
C GLY A 59 -2.39 19.26 4.70
N LEU A 60 -2.69 17.94 4.71
CA LEU A 60 -2.14 17.02 5.71
C LEU A 60 -0.61 17.17 5.84
N HIS A 61 0.08 17.43 4.72
CA HIS A 61 1.51 17.69 4.71
C HIS A 61 1.93 18.84 5.62
N LEU A 62 1.15 19.93 5.68
CA LEU A 62 1.44 21.10 6.53
C LEU A 62 1.37 20.75 8.03
N ILE A 63 0.46 19.83 8.39
CA ILE A 63 0.33 19.32 9.76
C ILE A 63 1.53 18.45 10.12
N LEU A 64 1.93 17.57 9.20
CA LEU A 64 3.09 16.68 9.36
C LEU A 64 4.41 17.44 9.42
N GLU A 65 4.53 18.57 8.70
CA GLU A 65 5.69 19.44 8.73
C GLU A 65 5.83 20.16 10.08
N LYS A 66 4.71 20.66 10.65
CA LYS A 66 4.72 21.26 11.99
C LYS A 66 5.02 20.26 13.11
N MET A 67 4.58 19.01 12.95
CA MET A 67 4.74 17.94 13.94
C MET A 67 5.69 16.87 13.43
N ALA A 68 6.98 17.20 13.32
CA ALA A 68 8.01 16.30 12.77
C ALA A 68 8.05 14.92 13.47
N TRP A 69 7.81 14.87 14.78
CA TRP A 69 7.75 13.61 15.54
C TRP A 69 6.60 12.70 15.08
N LEU A 70 5.46 13.26 14.68
CA LEU A 70 4.30 12.52 14.21
C LEU A 70 4.59 11.85 12.86
N HIS A 71 5.26 12.57 11.95
CA HIS A 71 5.70 12.03 10.68
C HIS A 71 6.66 10.85 10.89
N GLN A 72 7.63 10.96 11.82
CA GLN A 72 8.55 9.87 12.13
C GLN A 72 7.83 8.64 12.67
N ILE A 73 6.87 8.79 13.58
CA ILE A 73 6.08 7.68 14.12
C ILE A 73 5.29 6.98 13.00
N ILE A 74 4.62 7.75 12.13
CA ILE A 74 3.85 7.19 11.01
C ILE A 74 4.78 6.42 10.07
N MET A 75 5.94 6.99 9.74
CA MET A 75 6.91 6.37 8.83
C MET A 75 7.49 5.06 9.40
N VAL A 76 7.93 5.08 10.66
CA VAL A 76 8.50 3.91 11.33
C VAL A 76 7.42 2.85 11.60
N GLY A 77 6.25 3.27 12.09
CA GLY A 77 5.11 2.38 12.35
C GLY A 77 4.61 1.71 11.06
N GLY A 78 4.46 2.48 9.98
CA GLY A 78 4.10 1.96 8.66
C GLY A 78 5.16 0.99 8.13
N GLY A 79 6.44 1.33 8.25
CA GLY A 79 7.55 0.45 7.87
C GLY A 79 7.56 -0.88 8.62
N LEU A 80 7.39 -0.84 9.95
CA LEU A 80 7.28 -2.04 10.79
C LEU A 80 6.08 -2.91 10.39
N TYR A 81 4.93 -2.27 10.11
CA TYR A 81 3.74 -2.98 9.65
C TYR A 81 3.96 -3.69 8.32
N LEU A 82 4.63 -3.04 7.36
CA LEU A 82 4.98 -3.64 6.07
C LEU A 82 5.97 -4.80 6.22
N LEU A 83 6.97 -4.69 7.11
CA LEU A 83 7.89 -5.79 7.42
C LEU A 83 7.15 -6.99 8.00
N TRP A 84 6.23 -6.76 8.94
CA TRP A 84 5.40 -7.81 9.51
C TRP A 84 4.52 -8.49 8.47
N MET A 85 3.88 -7.72 7.59
CA MET A 85 3.06 -8.24 6.50
C MET A 85 3.89 -9.07 5.51
N GLY A 86 5.07 -8.57 5.12
CA GLY A 86 6.01 -9.29 4.25
C GLY A 86 6.46 -10.62 4.86
N TRP A 87 6.76 -10.63 6.16
CA TRP A 87 7.07 -11.86 6.89
C TRP A 87 5.92 -12.85 6.88
N GLN A 88 4.68 -12.38 7.11
CA GLN A 88 3.49 -13.23 7.12
C GLN A 88 3.21 -13.86 5.74
N LEU A 89 3.42 -13.10 4.66
CA LEU A 89 3.34 -13.59 3.29
C LEU A 89 4.37 -14.70 3.01
N MET A 90 5.63 -14.50 3.42
CA MET A 90 6.69 -15.51 3.27
C MET A 90 6.38 -16.80 4.04
N CYS A 91 5.92 -16.68 5.29
CA CYS A 91 5.52 -17.82 6.10
C CYS A 91 4.33 -18.59 5.50
N SER A 92 3.33 -17.88 4.99
CA SER A 92 2.14 -18.48 4.37
C SER A 92 2.47 -19.20 3.06
N ALA A 93 3.38 -18.65 2.26
CA ALA A 93 3.87 -19.30 1.04
C ALA A 93 4.58 -20.63 1.35
N ARG A 94 5.32 -20.70 2.46
CA ARG A 94 6.05 -21.91 2.89
C ARG A 94 5.13 -23.02 3.41
N GLN A 95 3.94 -22.70 3.91
CA GLN A 95 2.99 -23.68 4.44
C GLN A 95 2.18 -24.42 3.36
N ARG A 96 1.97 -23.84 2.18
CA ARG A 96 1.24 -24.51 1.07
C ARG A 96 2.01 -25.66 0.39
N HIS A 97 3.30 -25.83 0.73
CA HIS A 97 4.19 -26.81 0.11
C HIS A 97 4.51 -28.02 1.01
N LYS A 98 3.82 -28.17 2.14
CA LYS A 98 3.78 -29.39 2.96
C LYS A 98 2.41 -30.02 2.85
#